data_AF-A0A800BUC4-F1
#
_entry.id   AF-A0A800BUC4-F1
#
_cell.length_a   1.000
_cell.length_b   1.000
_cell.length_c   1.000
_cell.angle_alpha   90.00
_cell.angle_beta   90.00
_cell.angle_gamma   90.00
#
_symmetry.space_group_name_H-M   'P 1'
#
loop_
_entity.id
_entity.type
_entity.pdbx_description
1 polymer ?
#
loop_
_entity_poly.entity_id
_entity_poly.type
_entity_poly.pdbx_seq_one_letter_code
_entity_poly.pdbx_strand_id
1 'polypeptide(L)'
;MGNRGKTCLEYLRLKPCICSAQLYVAGTSIEEIQRRYGLEEIIKLASNENALGPSPLAVEAMQKMLASVHRYPPVADDELRAKLADTLSDSGLSEECFI
;
A
#
# COMPACT_ATOMS: atom_id res chain seq x y z
N MET A 1 -25.10 -43.50 0.60
CA MET A 1 -23.89 -42.92 1.23
C MET A 1 -23.16 -42.08 0.19
N GLY A 2 -23.32 -40.75 0.26
CA GLY A 2 -22.88 -39.80 -0.78
C GLY A 2 -21.37 -39.59 -0.81
N ASN A 3 -20.83 -39.66 -2.03
CA ASN A 3 -19.45 -39.41 -2.39
C ASN A 3 -19.08 -37.95 -2.06
N ARG A 4 -18.35 -37.72 -0.97
CA ARG A 4 -17.82 -36.38 -0.64
C ARG A 4 -16.81 -36.01 -1.71
N GLY A 5 -17.17 -35.05 -2.56
CA GLY A 5 -16.35 -34.58 -3.68
C GLY A 5 -14.92 -34.31 -3.22
N LYS A 6 -13.97 -35.02 -3.82
CA LYS A 6 -12.54 -34.78 -3.64
C LYS A 6 -12.27 -33.33 -4.04
N THR A 7 -11.82 -32.52 -3.08
CA THR A 7 -11.52 -31.12 -3.32
C THR A 7 -10.32 -31.01 -4.27
N CYS A 8 -10.37 -30.08 -5.23
CA CYS A 8 -9.37 -29.89 -6.29
C CYS A 8 -7.96 -29.48 -5.82
N LEU A 9 -7.66 -29.60 -4.52
CA LEU A 9 -6.42 -29.11 -3.89
C LEU A 9 -5.30 -30.16 -3.86
N GLU A 10 -5.59 -31.44 -4.14
CA GLU A 10 -4.59 -32.53 -4.09
C GLU A 10 -3.43 -32.36 -5.11
N TYR A 11 -3.54 -31.46 -6.09
CA TYR A 11 -2.57 -31.26 -7.16
C TYR A 11 -1.87 -29.89 -7.19
N LEU A 12 -2.08 -29.04 -6.18
CA LEU A 12 -1.42 -27.73 -6.12
C LEU A 12 0.07 -27.90 -5.78
N ARG A 13 0.92 -27.87 -6.80
CA ARG A 13 2.38 -27.84 -6.65
C ARG A 13 2.88 -26.41 -6.71
N LEU A 14 3.25 -25.86 -5.56
CA LEU A 14 3.93 -24.57 -5.47
C LEU A 14 5.39 -24.70 -5.90
N LYS A 15 5.97 -23.61 -6.41
CA LYS A 15 7.41 -23.57 -6.70
C LYS A 15 8.19 -23.78 -5.40
N PRO A 16 9.31 -24.54 -5.39
CA PRO A 16 10.09 -24.80 -4.19
C PRO A 16 10.47 -23.54 -3.38
N CYS A 17 10.75 -22.43 -4.07
CA CYS A 17 11.09 -21.15 -3.43
C CYS A 17 9.96 -20.58 -2.56
N ILE A 18 8.70 -20.87 -2.88
CA ILE A 18 7.54 -20.43 -2.08
C ILE A 18 7.46 -21.25 -0.80
N CYS A 19 7.71 -22.57 -0.89
CA CYS A 19 7.70 -23.44 0.29
C CYS A 19 8.86 -23.16 1.25
N SER A 20 9.98 -22.63 0.75
CA SER A 20 11.13 -22.21 1.56
C SER A 20 11.06 -20.77 2.04
N ALA A 21 10.12 -19.96 1.54
CA ALA A 21 9.98 -18.58 1.98
C ALA A 21 9.50 -18.53 3.43
N GLN A 22 10.04 -17.60 4.21
CA GLN A 22 9.48 -17.33 5.53
C GLN A 22 8.03 -16.87 5.38
N LEU A 23 7.16 -17.37 6.25
CA LEU A 23 5.78 -16.93 6.29
C LEU A 23 5.74 -15.44 6.66
N TYR A 24 5.01 -14.67 5.87
CA TYR A 24 4.79 -13.26 6.14
C TYR A 24 4.02 -13.11 7.45
N VAL A 25 4.57 -12.32 8.37
CA VAL A 25 3.90 -11.91 9.60
C VAL A 25 3.50 -10.46 9.44
N ALA A 26 2.19 -10.22 9.31
CA ALA A 26 1.67 -8.87 9.21
C ALA A 26 1.96 -8.08 10.51
N GLY A 27 2.30 -6.80 10.37
CA GLY A 27 2.41 -5.91 11.51
C GLY A 27 1.08 -5.79 12.24
N THR A 28 1.12 -5.70 13.58
CA THR A 28 -0.07 -5.54 14.41
C THR A 28 -0.62 -4.11 14.30
N SER A 29 -1.93 -3.97 14.12
CA SER A 29 -2.57 -2.64 14.05
C SER A 29 -2.63 -1.96 15.41
N ILE A 30 -2.80 -0.64 15.43
CA ILE A 30 -2.96 0.14 16.67
C ILE A 30 -4.17 -0.38 17.46
N GLU A 31 -5.29 -0.61 16.78
CA GLU A 31 -6.55 -1.06 17.38
C GLU A 31 -6.42 -2.46 17.99
N GLU A 32 -5.64 -3.33 17.36
CA GLU A 32 -5.36 -4.65 17.92
C GLU A 32 -4.51 -4.57 19.18
N ILE A 33 -3.49 -3.70 19.22
CA ILE A 33 -2.67 -3.47 20.42
C ILE A 33 -3.54 -2.87 21.54
N GLN A 34 -4.37 -1.85 21.24
CA GLN A 34 -5.26 -1.23 22.23
C GLN A 34 -6.17 -2.27 22.88
N ARG A 35 -6.85 -3.10 22.07
CA ARG A 35 -7.73 -4.14 22.58
C ARG A 35 -6.98 -5.23 23.35
N ARG A 36 -5.79 -5.63 22.90
CA ARG A 36 -5.01 -6.71 23.54
C ARG A 36 -4.49 -6.31 24.92
N TYR A 37 -4.10 -5.05 25.09
CA TYR A 37 -3.45 -4.57 26.30
C TYR A 37 -4.32 -3.62 27.14
N GLY A 38 -5.56 -3.33 26.72
CA GLY A 38 -6.47 -2.44 27.42
C GLY A 38 -5.98 -0.99 27.44
N LEU A 39 -5.32 -0.53 26.37
CA LEU A 39 -4.77 0.81 26.27
C LEU A 39 -5.79 1.76 25.65
N GLU A 40 -6.03 2.89 26.32
CA GLU A 40 -6.86 3.97 25.77
C GLU A 40 -6.12 4.75 24.69
N GLU A 41 -4.81 4.94 24.86
CA GLU A 41 -3.97 5.75 23.96
C GLU A 41 -2.70 4.99 23.56
N ILE A 42 -2.30 5.17 22.30
CA ILE A 42 -1.04 4.66 21.74
C ILE A 42 -0.37 5.77 20.93
N ILE A 43 0.89 6.05 21.24
CA ILE A 43 1.74 6.93 20.43
C ILE A 43 2.56 6.05 19.48
N LYS A 44 2.24 6.09 18.18
CA LYS A 44 2.96 5.32 17.15
C LYS A 44 4.17 6.11 16.65
N LEU A 45 5.37 5.62 16.99
CA LEU A 45 6.65 6.13 16.50
C LEU A 45 7.35 5.16 15.53
N ALA A 46 6.60 4.19 15.01
CA ALA A 46 7.08 3.18 14.06
C ALA A 46 6.76 3.58 12.61
N SER A 47 7.40 2.92 11.65
CA SER A 47 7.14 3.02 10.19
C SER A 47 7.57 4.31 9.49
N ASN A 48 8.29 5.22 10.15
CA ASN A 48 8.76 6.49 9.56
C ASN A 48 7.64 7.35 8.96
N GLU A 49 6.43 7.27 9.52
CA GLU A 49 5.28 8.06 9.08
C GLU A 49 5.40 9.52 9.53
N ASN A 50 4.79 10.44 8.78
CA ASN A 50 4.73 11.84 9.16
C ASN A 50 3.66 12.04 10.25
N ALA A 51 4.09 12.34 11.48
CA ALA A 51 3.21 12.58 12.63
C ALA A 51 2.27 13.79 12.45
N LEU A 52 2.58 14.72 11.52
CA LEU A 52 1.73 15.87 11.22
C LEU A 52 0.58 15.55 10.26
N GLY A 53 0.55 14.32 9.70
CA GLY A 53 -0.40 13.94 8.67
C GLY A 53 -0.02 14.48 7.27
N PRO A 54 -0.91 14.31 6.27
CA PRO A 54 -0.68 14.76 4.90
C PRO A 54 -0.76 16.29 4.77
N SER A 55 -0.19 16.83 3.68
CA SER A 55 -0.35 18.24 3.32
C SER A 55 -1.84 18.62 3.18
N PRO A 56 -2.28 19.78 3.71
CA PRO A 56 -3.66 20.26 3.51
C PRO A 56 -4.06 20.37 2.04
N LEU A 57 -3.12 20.76 1.15
CA LEU A 57 -3.35 20.82 -0.29
C LEU A 57 -3.61 19.43 -0.89
N ALA A 58 -2.91 18.41 -0.38
CA ALA A 58 -3.13 17.03 -0.81
C ALA A 58 -4.50 16.52 -0.34
N VAL A 59 -4.92 16.86 0.88
CA VAL A 59 -6.26 16.52 1.39
C VAL A 59 -7.36 17.11 0.52
N GLU A 60 -7.25 18.39 0.17
CA GLU A 60 -8.22 19.05 -0.71
C GLU A 60 -8.27 18.40 -2.10
N ALA A 61 -7.11 18.09 -2.71
CA ALA A 61 -7.03 17.41 -4.00
C ALA A 61 -7.68 16.01 -3.95
N MET A 62 -7.42 15.23 -2.89
CA MET A 62 -8.05 13.93 -2.69
C MET A 62 -9.58 14.05 -2.57
N GLN A 63 -10.07 15.02 -1.80
CA GLN A 63 -11.51 15.26 -1.64
C GLN A 63 -12.21 15.56 -2.98
N LYS A 64 -11.59 16.39 -3.83
CA LYS A 64 -12.11 16.68 -5.18
C LYS A 64 -12.19 15.41 -6.04
N MET A 65 -11.27 14.47 -5.83
CA MET A 65 -11.16 13.25 -6.63
C MET A 65 -12.02 12.08 -6.14
N LEU A 66 -12.63 12.17 -4.95
CA LEU A 66 -13.43 11.10 -4.35
C LEU A 66 -14.52 10.54 -5.28
N ALA A 67 -15.19 11.37 -6.07
CA ALA A 67 -16.22 10.91 -7.00
C ALA A 67 -15.67 10.03 -8.15
N SER A 68 -14.39 10.17 -8.47
CA SER A 68 -13.73 9.52 -9.61
C SER A 68 -12.94 8.26 -9.28
N VAL A 69 -12.74 7.94 -7.98
CA VAL A 69 -11.87 6.82 -7.53
C VAL A 69 -12.32 5.43 -7.97
N HIS A 70 -13.52 5.30 -8.52
CA HIS A 70 -14.04 4.06 -9.11
C HIS A 70 -13.49 3.80 -10.52
N ARG A 71 -12.73 4.73 -11.10
CA ARG A 71 -12.09 4.61 -12.40
C ARG A 71 -10.62 4.28 -12.23
N TYR A 72 -10.09 3.48 -13.15
CA TYR A 72 -8.66 3.23 -13.24
C TYR A 72 -7.95 4.56 -13.60
N PRO A 73 -6.77 4.85 -13.02
CA PRO A 73 -5.98 6.00 -13.44
C PRO A 73 -5.52 5.87 -14.91
N PRO A 74 -4.99 6.93 -15.52
CA PRO A 74 -4.27 6.81 -16.78
C PRO A 74 -3.16 5.75 -16.69
N VAL A 75 -2.82 5.13 -17.83
CA VAL A 75 -1.79 4.07 -17.89
C VAL A 75 -0.39 4.61 -17.56
N ALA A 76 -0.17 5.90 -17.83
CA ALA A 76 1.08 6.59 -17.53
C ALA A 76 0.80 7.77 -16.60
N ASP A 77 1.71 8.00 -15.65
CA ASP A 77 1.64 9.09 -14.68
C ASP A 77 2.26 10.39 -15.24
N ASP A 78 1.98 10.72 -16.50
CA ASP A 78 2.67 11.77 -17.27
C ASP A 78 2.67 13.12 -16.53
N GLU A 79 1.52 13.53 -15.97
CA GLU A 79 1.40 14.79 -15.24
C GLU A 79 2.26 14.82 -13.96
N LEU A 80 2.32 13.70 -13.23
CA LEU A 80 3.13 13.58 -12.03
C LEU A 80 4.62 13.63 -12.37
N ARG A 81 5.04 12.91 -13.43
CA ARG A 81 6.44 12.85 -13.88
C ARG A 81 6.93 14.22 -14.32
N ALA A 82 6.17 14.92 -15.17
CA ALA A 82 6.47 16.27 -15.59
C ALA A 82 6.62 17.21 -14.39
N LYS A 83 5.71 17.11 -13.40
CA LYS A 83 5.76 17.98 -12.23
C LYS A 83 6.94 17.69 -11.30
N LEU A 84 7.31 16.42 -11.13
CA LEU A 84 8.49 16.03 -10.35
C LEU A 84 9.79 16.52 -11.00
N ALA A 85 9.93 16.37 -12.33
CA ALA A 85 11.10 16.85 -13.06
C ALA A 85 11.25 18.38 -12.97
N ASP A 86 10.14 19.12 -13.11
CA ASP A 86 10.11 20.57 -12.91
C ASP A 86 10.53 20.97 -11.47
N THR A 87 9.94 20.32 -10.47
CA THR A 87 10.20 20.61 -9.05
C THR A 87 11.64 20.28 -8.63
N LEU A 88 12.24 19.26 -9.25
CA LEU A 88 13.58 18.77 -8.95
C LEU A 88 14.59 19.16 -10.03
N SER A 89 14.32 20.22 -10.79
CA SER A 89 15.13 20.65 -11.93
C SER A 89 16.61 20.89 -11.58
N ASP A 90 16.90 21.39 -10.38
CA ASP A 90 18.27 21.58 -9.88
C ASP A 90 19.01 20.27 -9.54
N SER A 91 18.29 19.15 -9.47
CA SER A 91 18.85 17.82 -9.12
C SER A 91 19.38 17.06 -10.35
N GLY A 92 19.25 17.62 -11.56
CA GLY A 92 19.64 16.96 -12.81
C GLY A 92 18.72 15.80 -13.20
N LEU A 93 17.53 15.70 -12.62
CA LEU A 93 16.54 14.67 -12.92
C LEU A 93 15.63 15.14 -14.05
N SER A 94 15.43 14.28 -15.05
CA SER A 94 14.47 14.46 -16.14
C SER A 94 13.23 13.59 -15.93
N GLU A 95 12.18 13.80 -16.73
CA GLU A 95 10.97 12.96 -16.69
C GLU A 95 11.28 11.45 -16.85
N GLU A 96 12.27 11.11 -17.68
CA GLU A 96 12.75 9.74 -17.89
C GLU A 96 13.32 9.07 -16.62
N CYS A 97 13.70 9.86 -15.61
CA CYS A 97 14.16 9.33 -14.33
C CYS A 97 13.01 8.80 -13.45
N PHE A 98 11.76 9.08 -13.82
CA PHE A 98 10.56 8.65 -13.11
C PHE A 98 9.83 7.61 -13.97
N ILE A 99 10.15 6.33 -13.72
CA ILE A 99 9.57 5.15 -14.38
C ILE A 99 8.42 4.56 -13.58
#